data_AF-A0A0R3PXP8-F1
#
_entry.id   AF-A0A0R3PXP8-F1
#
_cell.length_a   1.000
_cell.length_b   1.000
_cell.length_c   1.000
_cell.angle_alpha   90.00
_cell.angle_beta   90.00
_cell.angle_gamma   90.00
#
_symmetry.space_group_name_H-M   'P 1'
#
loop_
_entity.id
_entity.type
_entity.pdbx_description
1 polymer ?
#
loop_
_entity_poly.entity_id
_entity_poly.type
_entity_poly.pdbx_seq_one_letter_code
_entity_poly.pdbx_strand_id
1 'polypeptide(L)' 'MNVEDERTREAVVELLEAKQMENEKQVEMRMRRIINQLPSDVLKQLFDIYKQTFPH' A
#
# COMPACT_ATOMS: atom_id res chain seq x y z
N MET A 1 -21.77 5.80 2.42
CA MET A 1 -20.34 5.67 2.08
C MET A 1 -19.95 4.25 2.44
N ASN A 2 -19.44 3.46 1.49
CA ASN A 2 -19.19 2.03 1.68
C ASN A 2 -18.00 1.81 2.60
N VAL A 3 -18.17 0.94 3.61
CA VAL A 3 -17.16 0.60 4.63
C VAL A 3 -15.84 0.07 4.01
N GLU A 4 -15.90 -0.46 2.78
CA GLU A 4 -14.74 -0.95 2.02
C GLU A 4 -13.81 0.18 1.53
N ASP A 5 -14.37 1.34 1.15
CA ASP A 5 -13.58 2.51 0.73
C ASP A 5 -12.80 3.11 1.90
N GLU A 6 -13.39 3.11 3.10
CA GLU A 6 -12.79 3.68 4.30
C GLU A 6 -11.58 2.87 4.79
N ARG A 7 -11.70 1.54 4.81
CA ARG A 7 -10.57 0.64 5.15
C ARG A 7 -9.43 0.71 4.13
N THR A 8 -9.77 0.80 2.85
CA THR A 8 -8.78 0.97 1.78
C THR A 8 -8.03 2.29 1.95
N ARG A 9 -8.75 3.36 2.31
CA ARG A 9 -8.15 4.67 2.57
C ARG A 9 -7.19 4.65 3.77
N GLU A 10 -7.60 4.02 4.87
CA GLU A 10 -6.77 3.87 6.07
C GLU A 10 -5.47 3.10 5.78
N ALA A 11 -5.58 1.99 5.04
CA ALA A 11 -4.42 1.20 4.62
C ALA A 11 -3.46 2.01 3.73
N VAL A 12 -3.97 2.86 2.83
CA VAL A 12 -3.11 3.74 2.01
C VAL A 12 -2.42 4.79 2.87
N VAL A 13 -3.10 5.39 3.86
CA VAL A 13 -2.46 6.34 4.79
C VAL A 13 -1.36 5.65 5.59
N GLU A 14 -1.62 4.46 6.12
CA GLU A 14 -0.61 3.71 6.90
C GLU A 14 0.63 3.37 6.05
N LEU A 15 0.44 3.10 4.75
CA LEU A 15 1.56 2.86 3.82
C LEU A 15 2.44 4.11 3.66
N LEU A 16 1.83 5.28 3.57
CA LEU A 16 2.55 6.56 3.43
C LEU A 16 3.27 6.96 4.71
N GLU A 17 2.68 6.67 5.87
CA GLU A 17 3.33 6.88 7.17
C GLU A 17 4.50 5.91 7.38
N ALA A 18 4.34 4.64 7.00
CA ALA A 18 5.41 3.65 7.10
C ALA A 18 6.66 4.07 6.30
N LYS A 19 6.50 4.73 5.15
CA LYS A 19 7.62 5.24 4.33
C LYS A 19 8.42 6.35 4.99
N GLN A 20 7.89 7.02 6.02
CA GLN A 20 8.59 8.10 6.74
C GLN A 20 9.43 7.58 7.91
N MET A 21 9.42 6.26 8.17
CA MET A 21 10.23 5.66 9.23
C MET A 21 11.70 5.56 8.80
N GLU A 22 12.63 5.89 9.71
CA GLU A 22 14.08 5.85 9.45
C GLU A 22 14.64 4.42 9.34
N ASN A 23 13.95 3.42 9.90
CA ASN A 23 14.41 2.03 9.91
C ASN A 23 13.81 1.23 8.74
N GLU A 24 14.61 1.06 7.68
CA GLU A 24 14.21 0.35 6.45
C GLU A 24 13.63 -1.06 6.70
N LYS A 25 14.18 -1.81 7.67
CA LYS A 25 13.67 -3.16 7.98
C LYS A 25 12.28 -3.12 8.61
N GLN A 26 12.00 -2.10 9.43
CA GLN A 26 10.67 -1.89 9.98
C GLN A 26 9.69 -1.39 8.92
N VAL A 27 10.15 -0.49 8.03
CA VAL A 27 9.37 -0.03 6.87
C VAL A 27 8.92 -1.21 6.03
N GLU A 28 9.84 -2.11 5.66
CA GLU A 28 9.55 -3.28 4.82
C GLU A 28 8.51 -4.20 5.49
N MET A 29 8.72 -4.55 6.76
CA MET A 29 7.78 -5.40 7.51
C MET A 29 6.39 -4.79 7.61
N ARG A 30 6.30 -3.47 7.85
CA ARG A 30 5.03 -2.77 8.01
C ARG A 30 4.30 -2.61 6.67
N MET A 31 5.00 -2.17 5.63
CA MET A 31 4.43 -2.09 4.28
C MET A 31 3.90 -3.44 3.81
N ARG A 32 4.62 -4.55 4.07
CA ARG A 32 4.18 -5.90 3.70
C ARG A 32 2.88 -6.30 4.38
N ARG A 33 2.70 -5.94 5.65
CA ARG A 33 1.45 -6.21 6.39
C ARG A 33 0.27 -5.44 5.79
N ILE A 34 0.47 -4.17 5.45
CA ILE A 34 -0.61 -3.32 4.94
C ILE A 34 -1.00 -3.73 3.52
N ILE A 35 -0.02 -4.04 2.66
CA ILE A 35 -0.28 -4.57 1.31
C ILE A 35 -1.13 -5.85 1.38
N ASN A 36 -0.86 -6.74 2.32
CA ASN A 36 -1.63 -7.98 2.48
C ASN A 36 -3.08 -7.76 2.99
N GLN A 37 -3.41 -6.56 3.50
CA GLN A 37 -4.75 -6.19 3.94
C GLN A 37 -5.57 -5.51 2.83
N LEU A 38 -4.92 -5.10 1.74
CA LEU A 38 -5.60 -4.46 0.63
C LEU A 38 -6.41 -5.47 -0.20
N PRO A 39 -7.56 -5.06 -0.73
CA PRO A 39 -8.31 -5.84 -1.71
C PRO A 39 -7.46 -6.20 -2.94
N SER A 40 -7.73 -7.37 -3.53
CA SER A 40 -6.91 -7.91 -4.64
C SER A 40 -6.98 -7.07 -5.92
N ASP A 41 -8.10 -6.40 -6.15
CA ASP A 41 -8.31 -5.44 -7.23
C ASP A 41 -7.49 -4.16 -7.03
N VAL A 42 -7.41 -3.65 -5.80
CA VAL A 42 -6.56 -2.50 -5.43
C VAL A 42 -5.08 -2.85 -5.65
N LEU A 43 -4.66 -4.04 -5.21
CA LEU A 43 -3.29 -4.52 -5.44
C LEU A 43 -2.95 -4.60 -6.93
N LYS A 44 -3.88 -5.10 -7.75
CA LYS A 44 -3.70 -5.18 -9.20
C LYS A 44 -3.51 -3.78 -9.81
N GLN A 45 -4.33 -2.81 -9.43
CA GLN A 45 -4.18 -1.42 -9.88
C GLN A 45 -2.84 -0.81 -9.45
N LEU A 46 -2.41 -1.03 -8.21
CA LEU A 46 -1.11 -0.55 -7.72
C LEU A 46 0.06 -1.17 -8.51
N PHE A 47 -0.01 -2.46 -8.83
CA PHE A 47 0.99 -3.12 -9.67
C PHE A 47 1.00 -2.57 -11.11
N ASP A 48 -0.16 -2.28 -11.68
CA ASP A 48 -0.26 -1.72 -13.02
C ASP A 48 0.32 -0.29 -13.07
N ILE A 49 0.04 0.54 -12.06
CA ILE A 49 0.65 1.88 -11.90
C ILE A 49 2.17 1.76 -11.77
N TYR A 50 2.66 0.82 -10.95
CA TYR A 50 4.10 0.60 -10.78
C TYR A 50 4.78 0.27 -12.11
N LYS A 51 4.21 -0.66 -12.90
CA LYS A 51 4.76 -1.05 -14.21
C LYS A 51 4.77 0.11 -15.21
N GLN A 52 3.76 0.98 -15.19
CA GLN A 52 3.70 2.15 -16.05
C GLN A 52 4.70 3.24 -15.62
N THR A 53 4.93 3.38 -14.32
CA THR A 53 5.82 4.40 -13.74
C THR A 53 7.29 4.01 -13.88
N PHE A 54 7.59 2.72 -13.81
CA PHE A 54 8.93 2.16 -13.97
C PHE A 54 8.96 1.19 -15.16
N PRO A 55 8.87 1.71 -16.40
CA PRO A 55 9.03 0.89 -17.59
C PRO A 55 10.51 0.47 -17.66
N HIS A 56 10.79 -0.78 -17.30
CA HIS A 56 12.05 -1.44 -17.63
C HIS A 56 12.07 -1.85 -19.11
#